data_AF-A0A1F9M1V2-F1
#
_entry.id   AF-A0A1F9M1V2-F1
#
_cell.length_a   1.000
_cell.length_b   1.000
_cell.length_c   1.000
_cell.angle_alpha   90.00
_cell.angle_beta   90.00
_cell.angle_gamma   90.00
#
_symmetry.space_group_name_H-M   'P 1'
#
loop_
_entity.id
_entity.type
_entity.pdbx_description
1 polymer ?
#
loop_
_entity_poly.entity_id
_entity_poly.type
_entity_poly.pdbx_seq_one_letter_code
_entity_poly.pdbx_strand_id
1 'polypeptide(L)' 'MTNEPHDNQRQRPVKKIITGAGIFLILLGYRLLAIQPETEATVAIKHAFLGIIAIIVGATLCFSAIFLNK' A
#
# COMPACT_ATOMS: atom_id res chain seq x y z
N MET A 1 30.07 21.67 -1.65
CA MET A 1 29.27 20.70 -2.45
C MET A 1 27.88 20.67 -1.84
N THR A 2 27.03 21.62 -2.22
CA THR A 2 25.74 21.93 -1.57
C THR A 2 24.62 21.68 -2.58
N ASN A 3 24.12 20.46 -2.62
CA ASN A 3 23.05 20.02 -3.52
C ASN A 3 21.75 19.76 -2.74
N GLU A 4 21.25 20.69 -1.91
CA GLU A 4 20.09 20.40 -1.05
C GLU A 4 18.98 21.47 -1.02
N PRO A 5 18.44 21.88 -2.18
CA PRO A 5 17.02 22.25 -2.21
C PRO A 5 16.19 21.49 -3.26
N HIS A 6 16.82 20.85 -4.24
CA HIS A 6 16.09 20.14 -5.31
C HIS A 6 15.46 18.81 -4.87
N ASP A 7 16.08 18.13 -3.90
CA ASP A 7 15.61 16.82 -3.44
C ASP A 7 14.31 16.94 -2.60
N ASN A 8 14.22 17.98 -1.77
CA ASN A 8 13.04 18.28 -0.98
C ASN A 8 11.81 18.67 -1.83
N GLN A 9 12.01 19.23 -3.03
CA GLN A 9 10.89 19.50 -3.96
C GLN A 9 10.44 18.25 -4.73
N ARG A 10 11.34 17.31 -5.07
CA ARG A 10 10.98 16.02 -5.68
C ARG A 10 10.31 15.06 -4.69
N GLN A 11 10.64 15.13 -3.41
CA GLN A 11 10.05 14.23 -2.40
C GLN A 11 8.54 14.47 -2.18
N ARG A 12 8.04 15.70 -2.34
CA ARG A 12 6.61 16.03 -2.12
C ARG A 12 5.65 15.31 -3.08
N PRO A 13 5.86 15.31 -4.42
CA PRO A 13 5.00 14.56 -5.33
C PRO A 13 5.16 13.04 -5.16
N VAL A 14 6.39 12.55 -4.90
CA VAL A 14 6.64 11.12 -4.68
C VAL A 14 5.92 10.61 -3.43
N LYS A 15 5.91 11.38 -2.33
CA LYS A 15 5.14 11.05 -1.13
C LYS A 15 3.65 10.88 -1.42
N LYS A 16 3.04 11.80 -2.19
CA LYS A 16 1.61 11.68 -2.58
C LYS A 16 1.33 10.42 -3.37
N ILE A 17 2.23 10.04 -4.29
CA ILE A 17 2.11 8.82 -5.10
C ILE A 17 2.22 7.58 -4.21
N ILE A 18 3.18 7.53 -3.29
CA ILE A 18 3.37 6.39 -2.37
C ILE A 18 2.18 6.23 -1.43
N THR A 19 1.69 7.32 -0.83
CA THR A 19 0.50 7.28 0.03
C THR A 19 -0.74 6.84 -0.77
N GLY A 20 -0.92 7.36 -1.98
CA GLY A 20 -2.03 6.96 -2.85
C GLY A 20 -1.98 5.48 -3.23
N ALA A 21 -0.80 4.97 -3.60
CA ALA A 21 -0.58 3.56 -3.89
C ALA A 21 -0.84 2.67 -2.66
N GLY A 22 -0.41 3.11 -1.46
CA GLY A 22 -0.68 2.40 -0.21
C GLY A 22 -2.17 2.27 0.09
N ILE A 23 -2.93 3.36 -0.03
CA ILE A 23 -4.39 3.35 0.16
C ILE A 23 -5.07 2.43 -0.86
N PHE A 24 -4.65 2.49 -2.13
CA PHE A 24 -5.18 1.64 -3.19
C PHE A 24 -4.96 0.15 -2.89
N LEU A 25 -3.78 -0.24 -2.43
CA LEU A 25 -3.47 -1.61 -2.04
C LEU A 25 -4.32 -2.10 -0.87
N ILE A 26 -4.60 -1.24 0.11
CA ILE A 26 -5.49 -1.57 1.24
C ILE A 26 -6.92 -1.82 0.74
N LEU A 27 -7.45 -0.95 -0.12
CA LEU A 27 -8.79 -1.11 -0.72
C LEU A 27 -8.89 -2.38 -1.58
N LEU A 28 -7.85 -2.67 -2.36
CA LEU A 28 -7.77 -3.88 -3.18
C LEU A 28 -7.74 -5.12 -2.29
N GLY A 29 -6.92 -5.11 -1.23
CA GLY A 29 -6.87 -6.22 -0.28
C GLY A 29 -8.18 -6.46 0.45
N TYR A 30 -8.90 -5.39 0.80
CA TYR A 30 -10.24 -5.46 1.40
C TYR A 30 -11.27 -6.06 0.43
N ARG A 31 -11.23 -5.66 -0.86
CA ARG A 31 -12.06 -6.25 -1.92
C ARG A 31 -11.80 -7.74 -2.10
N LEU A 32 -10.53 -8.16 -2.08
CA LEU A 32 -10.15 -9.58 -2.17
C LEU A 32 -10.60 -10.38 -0.95
N LEU A 33 -10.62 -9.78 0.24
CA LEU A 33 -11.15 -10.40 1.45
C LEU A 33 -12.68 -10.52 1.43
N ALA A 34 -13.36 -9.53 0.85
CA ALA A 34 -14.82 -9.48 0.78
C ALA A 34 -15.41 -10.45 -0.25
N ILE A 35 -14.66 -10.75 -1.32
CA ILE A 35 -15.09 -11.70 -2.35
C ILE A 35 -14.59 -13.09 -1.92
N GLN A 36 -15.39 -13.79 -1.12
CA GLN A 36 -15.19 -15.21 -0.86
C GLN A 36 -15.84 -16.01 -2.00
N PRO A 37 -15.08 -16.77 -2.81
CA PRO A 37 -15.65 -17.63 -3.83
C PRO A 37 -16.45 -18.75 -3.13
N GLU A 38 -17.74 -18.84 -3.42
CA GLU A 38 -18.67 -19.78 -2.77
C GLU A 38 -18.39 -21.25 -3.10
N THR A 39 -17.51 -21.52 -4.07
CA THR A 39 -17.36 -22.82 -4.70
C THR A 39 -16.06 -23.56 -4.38
N GLU A 40 -15.00 -22.88 -3.90
CA GLU A 40 -13.71 -23.55 -3.63
C GLU A 40 -12.97 -22.95 -2.42
N ALA A 41 -12.96 -23.69 -1.30
CA ALA A 41 -12.30 -23.29 -0.04
C ALA A 41 -10.80 -22.96 -0.24
N THR A 42 -10.10 -23.69 -1.10
CA THR A 42 -8.68 -23.44 -1.41
C THR A 42 -8.46 -22.09 -2.09
N VAL A 43 -9.39 -21.70 -2.98
CA VAL A 43 -9.31 -20.42 -3.69
C VAL A 43 -9.68 -19.27 -2.76
N ALA A 44 -10.65 -19.46 -1.87
CA ALA A 44 -11.01 -18.49 -0.84
C ALA A 44 -9.84 -18.21 0.12
N ILE A 45 -9.14 -19.25 0.59
CA ILE A 45 -7.96 -19.10 1.43
C ILE A 45 -6.85 -18.33 0.69
N LYS A 46 -6.59 -18.68 -0.57
CA LYS A 46 -5.58 -17.98 -1.38
C LYS A 46 -5.90 -16.49 -1.57
N HIS A 47 -7.18 -16.15 -1.81
CA HIS A 47 -7.64 -14.77 -1.92
C HIS A 47 -7.53 -14.02 -0.60
N ALA A 48 -7.88 -14.66 0.52
CA ALA A 48 -7.73 -14.09 1.85
C ALA A 48 -6.26 -13.78 2.18
N PHE A 49 -5.34 -14.71 1.91
CA PHE A 49 -3.90 -14.50 2.09
C PHE A 49 -3.38 -13.35 1.23
N LEU A 50 -3.75 -13.31 -0.05
CA LEU A 50 -3.39 -12.20 -0.95
C LEU A 50 -3.94 -10.86 -0.46
N GLY A 51 -5.18 -10.84 0.03
CA GLY A 51 -5.81 -9.64 0.56
C GLY A 51 -5.11 -9.11 1.80
N ILE A 52 -4.78 -9.99 2.75
CA ILE A 52 -4.04 -9.63 3.98
C ILE A 52 -2.65 -9.07 3.62
N ILE A 53 -1.91 -9.73 2.73
CA ILE A 53 -0.59 -9.27 2.29
C ILE A 53 -0.69 -7.89 1.64
N ALA A 54 -1.68 -7.67 0.78
CA ALA A 54 -1.90 -6.36 0.14
C ALA A 54 -2.18 -5.26 1.17
N ILE A 55 -2.98 -5.54 2.21
CA ILE A 55 -3.25 -4.60 3.31
C ILE A 55 -1.97 -4.28 4.09
N ILE A 56 -1.18 -5.29 4.45
CA ILE A 56 0.07 -5.10 5.21
C ILE A 56 1.07 -4.25 4.40
N VAL A 57 1.27 -4.56 3.12
CA VAL A 57 2.16 -3.79 2.24
C VAL A 57 1.66 -2.36 2.08
N GLY A 58 0.36 -2.17 1.83
CA GLY A 58 -0.24 -0.85 1.71
C GLY A 58 -0.08 -0.01 2.97
N ALA A 59 -0.32 -0.60 4.15
CA ALA A 59 -0.13 0.05 5.44
C ALA A 59 1.34 0.42 5.68
N THR A 60 2.28 -0.46 5.31
CA THR A 60 3.72 -0.21 5.44
C THR A 60 4.17 0.96 4.58
N LEU A 61 3.67 1.05 3.34
CA LEU A 61 3.96 2.19 2.44
C LEU A 61 3.41 3.50 2.99
N CYS A 62 2.17 3.50 3.52
CA CYS A 62 1.59 4.66 4.19
C CYS A 62 2.41 5.08 5.42
N PHE A 63 2.81 4.12 6.27
CA PHE A 63 3.59 4.39 7.47
C PHE A 63 4.96 4.98 7.13
N SER A 64 5.61 4.44 6.10
CA SER A 64 6.90 4.94 5.59
C SER A 64 6.78 6.37 5.08
N ALA A 65 5.72 6.68 4.33
CA ALA A 65 5.46 8.04 3.84
C ALA A 65 5.25 9.05 4.98
N ILE A 66 4.67 8.63 6.11
CA ILE A 66 4.44 9.45 7.30
C ILE A 66 5.72 9.62 8.13
N PHE A 67 6.49 8.54 8.34
CA PHE A 67 7.67 8.55 9.22
C PHE A 67 8.95 9.09 8.56
N LEU A 68 9.12 8.95 7.24
CA LEU A 68 10.21 9.59 6.47
C LEU A 68 9.99 11.12 6.28
N ASN A 69 9.26 11.74 7.20
CA ASN A 69 8.93 13.17 7.21
C ASN A 69 9.51 13.90 8.43
N LYS A 70 10.39 13.24 9.18
CA LYS A 70 11.25 13.83 10.22
C LYS A 70 12.63 14.09 9.63
#